data_AF-A0A527DI22-F1
#
_entry.id   AF-A0A527DI22-F1
#
_cell.length_a   1.000
_cell.length_b   1.000
_cell.length_c   1.000
_cell.angle_alpha   90.00
_cell.angle_beta   90.00
_cell.angle_gamma   90.00
#
_symmetry.space_group_name_H-M   'P 1'
#
loop_
_entity.id
_entity.type
_entity.pdbx_description
1 polymer ?
#
loop_
_entity_poly.entity_id
_entity_poly.type
_entity_poly.pdbx_seq_one_letter_code
_entity_poly.pdbx_strand_id
1 'polypeptide(L)'
;MPIRRIAMMTAAILLAATGLTEARPDTRTMSCGQLRQLIQSHRAVVLTTGSNTYDRYVRQFGNECDWPEVPMSAYVPTRDGHCPVYRCEEPVNNFPN
;
A
#
# COMPACT_ATOMS: atom_id res chain seq x y z
N MET A 1 5.02 -51.36 -25.02
CA MET A 1 5.80 -50.11 -25.02
C MET A 1 4.89 -48.86 -24.94
N PRO A 2 4.30 -48.50 -23.78
CA PRO A 2 3.61 -47.22 -23.61
C PRO A 2 4.39 -46.20 -22.75
N ILE A 3 5.46 -46.64 -22.07
CA ILE A 3 6.20 -45.84 -21.07
C ILE A 3 6.92 -44.63 -21.71
N ARG A 4 7.26 -44.71 -23.00
CA ARG A 4 7.99 -43.66 -23.74
C ARG A 4 7.14 -42.43 -24.07
N ARG A 5 5.79 -42.55 -24.07
CA ARG A 5 4.87 -41.43 -24.35
C ARG A 5 4.57 -40.59 -23.11
N ILE A 6 4.70 -41.18 -21.92
CA ILE A 6 4.45 -40.50 -20.65
C ILE A 6 5.61 -39.56 -20.29
N ALA A 7 6.80 -39.81 -20.84
CA ALA A 7 8.02 -39.07 -20.52
C ALA A 7 8.15 -37.68 -21.18
N MET A 8 7.27 -37.28 -22.10
CA MET A 8 7.40 -36.00 -22.84
C MET A 8 6.39 -34.92 -22.47
N MET A 9 5.39 -35.20 -21.62
CA MET A 9 4.39 -34.19 -21.23
C MET A 9 4.66 -33.52 -19.87
N THR A 10 5.76 -33.85 -19.20
CA THR A 10 6.11 -33.30 -17.87
C THR A 10 7.07 -32.11 -17.90
N ALA A 11 7.39 -31.57 -19.08
CA ALA A 11 8.44 -30.55 -19.25
C ALA A 11 7.90 -29.20 -19.76
N ALA A 12 7.04 -28.56 -18.98
CA ALA A 12 6.75 -27.12 -19.00
C ALA A 12 5.60 -26.95 -18.01
N ILE A 13 5.78 -26.40 -16.83
CA ILE A 13 5.89 -24.96 -16.61
C ILE A 13 6.41 -24.80 -15.18
N LEU A 14 7.70 -24.53 -15.02
CA LEU A 14 8.23 -23.94 -13.79
C LEU A 14 8.08 -22.42 -13.96
N LEU A 15 6.87 -21.90 -13.77
CA LEU A 15 6.69 -20.47 -13.54
C LEU A 15 7.29 -20.21 -12.15
N ALA A 16 8.55 -19.82 -12.10
CA ALA A 16 9.14 -19.24 -10.90
C ALA A 16 8.39 -17.94 -10.63
N ALA A 17 7.34 -18.00 -9.82
CA ALA A 17 6.77 -16.83 -9.21
C ALA A 17 7.86 -16.27 -8.29
N THR A 18 8.66 -15.33 -8.80
CA THR A 18 9.48 -14.50 -7.94
C THR A 18 8.49 -13.77 -7.04
N GLY A 19 8.38 -14.23 -5.79
CA GLY A 19 7.68 -13.50 -4.76
C GLY A 19 8.39 -12.17 -4.60
N LEU A 20 7.94 -11.17 -5.36
CA LEU A 20 8.19 -9.79 -5.00
C LEU A 20 7.53 -9.67 -3.63
N THR A 21 8.34 -9.75 -2.57
CA THR A 21 7.94 -9.18 -1.29
C THR A 21 7.37 -7.83 -1.64
N GLU A 22 6.08 -7.60 -1.39
CA GLU A 22 5.38 -6.45 -1.93
C GLU A 22 6.12 -5.21 -1.43
N ALA A 23 6.93 -4.64 -2.31
CA ALA A 23 7.91 -3.66 -1.92
C ALA A 23 7.11 -2.45 -1.50
N ARG A 24 7.17 -2.14 -0.21
CA ARG A 24 6.51 -1.00 0.39
C ARG A 24 6.90 0.26 -0.38
N PRO A 25 5.97 0.89 -1.13
CA PRO A 25 6.34 2.04 -1.95
C PRO A 25 6.84 3.19 -1.07
N ASP A 26 7.90 3.85 -1.51
CA ASP A 26 8.47 5.00 -0.82
C ASP A 26 7.89 6.30 -1.38
N THR A 27 7.15 7.01 -0.53
CA THR A 27 6.51 8.29 -0.83
C THR A 27 7.48 9.32 -1.41
N ARG A 28 8.76 9.28 -1.01
CA ARG A 28 9.81 10.22 -1.45
C ARG A 28 10.22 10.02 -2.91
N THR A 29 9.87 8.88 -3.51
CA THR A 29 10.18 8.56 -4.92
C THR A 29 9.07 8.94 -5.90
N MET A 30 7.92 9.41 -5.40
CA MET A 30 6.70 9.65 -6.16
C MET A 30 6.19 11.08 -5.93
N SER A 31 5.42 11.62 -6.90
CA SER A 31 4.75 12.92 -6.74
C SER A 31 3.52 12.79 -5.83
N CYS A 32 3.05 13.90 -5.28
CA CYS A 32 1.82 13.91 -4.48
C CYS A 32 0.61 13.41 -5.28
N GLY A 33 0.52 13.73 -6.58
CA GLY A 33 -0.52 13.20 -7.46
C GLY A 33 -0.48 11.68 -7.60
N GLN A 34 0.70 11.11 -7.83
CA GLN A 34 0.89 9.65 -7.92
C GLN A 34 0.54 8.97 -6.59
N LEU A 35 0.92 9.57 -5.47
CA LEU A 35 0.64 9.05 -4.14
C LEU A 35 -0.86 9.00 -3.85
N ARG A 36 -1.56 10.09 -4.13
CA ARG A 36 -3.02 10.14 -3.98
C ARG A 36 -3.69 9.11 -4.87
N GLN A 37 -3.27 8.99 -6.14
CA GLN A 37 -3.83 7.99 -7.04
C GLN A 37 -3.63 6.56 -6.53
N LEU A 38 -2.44 6.24 -6.02
CA LEU A 38 -2.13 4.94 -5.41
C LEU A 38 -3.04 4.65 -4.21
N ILE A 39 -3.17 5.60 -3.28
CA ILE A 39 -4.05 5.44 -2.11
C ILE A 39 -5.51 5.29 -2.54
N GLN A 40 -5.97 6.04 -3.55
CA GLN A 40 -7.34 5.92 -4.05
C GLN A 40 -7.61 4.57 -4.72
N SER A 41 -6.65 4.00 -5.47
CA SER A 41 -6.85 2.71 -6.13
C SER A 41 -6.85 1.53 -5.17
N HIS A 42 -5.98 1.56 -4.16
CA HIS A 42 -5.84 0.48 -3.18
C HIS A 42 -6.69 0.68 -1.92
N ARG A 43 -7.23 1.89 -1.71
CA ARG A 43 -8.03 2.34 -0.54
C ARG A 43 -7.25 2.41 0.77
N ALA A 44 -6.33 1.48 1.03
CA ALA A 44 -5.39 1.47 2.13
C ALA A 44 -4.04 0.91 1.67
N VAL A 45 -2.94 1.61 1.97
CA VAL A 45 -1.58 1.21 1.57
C VAL A 45 -0.59 1.51 2.67
N VAL A 46 0.31 0.56 2.91
CA VAL A 46 1.46 0.71 3.80
C VAL A 46 2.60 1.34 3.00
N LEU A 47 3.09 2.52 3.42
CA LEU A 47 4.01 3.36 2.62
C LEU A 47 5.22 3.84 3.42
N THR A 48 6.42 3.76 2.84
CA THR A 48 7.65 4.26 3.47
C THR A 48 7.67 5.78 3.38
N THR A 49 7.95 6.45 4.49
CA THR A 49 7.92 7.93 4.61
C THR A 49 9.26 8.53 5.01
N GLY A 50 10.25 7.67 5.30
CA GLY A 50 11.60 8.08 5.65
C GLY A 50 12.53 6.87 5.71
N SER A 51 13.79 7.06 6.12
CA SER A 51 14.81 6.00 6.08
C SER A 51 14.42 4.77 6.90
N ASN A 52 13.66 4.94 7.98
CA ASN A 52 13.15 3.87 8.84
C ASN A 52 11.70 4.11 9.28
N THR A 53 11.00 5.08 8.68
CA THR A 53 9.65 5.49 9.11
C THR A 53 8.63 5.16 8.05
N TYR A 54 7.45 4.81 8.54
CA TYR A 54 6.55 3.98 7.79
C TYR A 54 5.17 4.09 8.45
N ASP A 55 4.11 4.30 7.68
CA ASP A 55 2.73 4.27 8.17
C ASP A 55 1.74 3.65 7.16
N ARG A 56 0.51 3.36 7.60
CA ARG A 56 -0.62 2.95 6.74
C ARG A 56 -1.47 4.17 6.42
N TYR A 57 -1.62 4.47 5.14
CA TYR A 57 -2.45 5.57 4.67
C TYR A 57 -3.70 5.05 3.99
N VAL A 58 -4.81 5.76 4.18
CA VAL A 58 -6.13 5.40 3.69
C VAL A 58 -6.71 6.52 2.84
N ARG A 59 -7.72 6.20 2.03
CA ARG A 59 -8.54 7.22 1.38
C ARG A 59 -9.35 8.00 2.44
N GLN A 60 -9.66 9.26 2.14
CA GLN A 60 -10.39 10.16 3.04
C GLN A 60 -11.77 9.64 3.44
N PHE A 61 -12.51 9.12 2.47
CA PHE A 61 -13.87 8.63 2.66
C PHE A 61 -13.86 7.14 2.42
N GLY A 62 -14.31 6.34 3.38
CA GLY A 62 -14.31 4.88 3.29
C GLY A 62 -14.42 4.19 4.65
N ASN A 63 -14.20 2.87 4.64
CA ASN A 63 -14.34 2.00 5.81
C ASN A 63 -13.01 1.29 6.13
N GLU A 64 -11.88 1.93 5.81
CA GLU A 64 -10.53 1.36 6.00
C GLU A 64 -9.95 1.62 7.39
N CYS A 65 -10.63 2.44 8.19
CA CYS A 65 -10.33 2.63 9.61
C CYS A 65 -11.26 1.77 10.45
N ASP A 66 -10.68 1.09 11.44
CA ASP A 66 -11.43 0.28 12.39
C ASP A 66 -11.98 1.18 13.48
N TRP A 67 -13.21 0.94 13.94
CA TRP A 67 -13.76 1.71 15.05
C TRP A 67 -12.91 1.50 16.32
N PRO A 68 -12.51 2.56 17.05
CA PRO A 68 -13.02 3.94 17.02
C PRO A 68 -12.19 4.94 16.17
N GLU A 69 -11.26 4.47 15.34
CA GLU A 69 -10.40 5.32 14.52
C GLU A 69 -11.19 6.00 13.38
N VAL A 70 -10.74 7.19 13.01
CA VAL A 70 -11.26 7.93 11.86
C VAL A 70 -10.10 8.38 10.95
N PRO A 71 -10.36 8.61 9.64
CA PRO A 71 -9.34 9.15 8.74
C PRO A 71 -8.95 10.58 9.16
N MET A 72 -7.75 10.73 9.74
CA MET A 72 -7.18 12.00 10.15
C MET A 72 -6.13 12.47 9.15
N SER A 73 -6.10 13.79 8.89
CA SER A 73 -5.17 14.37 7.93
C SER A 73 -3.73 14.27 8.44
N ALA A 74 -2.83 13.81 7.58
CA ALA A 74 -1.39 13.79 7.81
C ALA A 74 -0.65 14.36 6.59
N TYR A 75 0.64 14.64 6.77
CA TYR A 75 1.51 15.12 5.70
C TYR A 75 2.74 14.25 5.61
N VAL A 76 3.08 13.84 4.38
CA VAL A 76 4.24 12.99 4.10
C VAL A 76 5.16 13.63 3.08
N PRO A 77 6.48 13.39 3.16
CA PRO A 77 7.41 13.87 2.14
C PRO A 77 7.20 13.13 0.82
N THR A 78 7.09 13.89 -0.26
CA THR A 78 7.04 13.41 -1.65
C THR A 78 8.11 14.10 -2.48
N ARG A 79 8.30 13.65 -3.72
CA ARG A 79 9.31 14.22 -4.63
C ARG A 79 9.10 15.72 -4.91
N ASP A 80 7.85 16.17 -4.86
CA ASP A 80 7.40 17.52 -5.17
C ASP A 80 7.06 18.39 -3.93
N GLY A 81 7.30 17.88 -2.70
CA GLY A 81 7.08 18.64 -1.46
C GLY A 81 6.47 17.79 -0.35
N HIS A 82 5.54 18.37 0.41
CA HIS A 82 4.73 17.62 1.37
C HIS A 82 3.35 17.37 0.77
N CYS A 83 2.87 16.13 0.86
CA CYS A 83 1.58 15.75 0.33
C CYS A 83 0.56 15.51 1.45
N PRO A 84 -0.64 16.13 1.39
CA PRO A 84 -1.72 15.81 2.31
C PRO A 84 -2.27 14.41 2.01
N VAL A 85 -2.34 13.59 3.06
CA VAL A 85 -2.85 12.20 3.06
C VAL A 85 -3.71 11.97 4.30
N TYR A 86 -4.29 10.79 4.43
CA TYR A 86 -5.06 10.40 5.61
C TYR A 86 -4.53 9.10 6.19
N ARG A 87 -4.49 9.00 7.51
CA ARG A 87 -4.24 7.75 8.23
C ARG A 87 -5.27 7.59 9.33
N CYS A 88 -5.47 6.36 9.76
CA CYS A 88 -6.42 6.09 10.83
C CYS A 88 -5.79 6.48 12.16
N GLU A 89 -6.49 7.33 12.91
CA GLU A 89 -6.11 7.71 14.25
C GLU A 89 -7.37 7.74 15.10
N GLU A 90 -7.26 7.38 16.38
CA GLU A 90 -8.34 7.65 17.32
C GLU A 90 -8.54 9.15 17.41
N PRO A 91 -9.78 9.65 17.24
CA PRO A 91 -10.04 11.06 17.44
C PRO A 91 -9.71 11.40 18.90
N VAL A 92 -8.68 12.22 19.11
CA VAL A 92 -8.44 12.80 20.44
C VAL A 92 -9.74 13.45 20.90
N ASN A 93 -10.12 13.24 22.16
CA ASN A 93 -11.40 13.67 22.76
C ASN A 93 -11.59 15.21 22.82
N ASN A 94 -11.20 15.95 21.80
CA ASN A 94 -11.44 17.37 21.63
C ASN A 94 -12.59 17.57 20.64
N PHE A 95 -13.71 16.87 20.88
CA PHE A 95 -14.99 17.25 20.31
C PHE A 95 -15.40 18.54 21.04
N PRO A 96 -15.49 19.70 20.37
CA PRO A 96 -16.16 20.83 20.98
C PRO A 96 -17.61 20.42 21.24
N ASN A 97 -18.06 20.52 22.50
CA ASN A 97 -19.47 20.38 22.87
C ASN A 97 -20.35 21.32 22.06
#